data_AF-A0A1V5NJZ6-F1
#
_entry.id   AF-A0A1V5NJZ6-F1
#
_cell.length_a   1.000
_cell.length_b   1.000
_cell.length_c   1.000
_cell.angle_alpha   90.00
_cell.angle_beta   90.00
_cell.angle_gamma   90.00
#
_symmetry.space_group_name_H-M   'P 1'
#
loop_
_entity.id
_entity.type
_entity.pdbx_description
1 polymer ?
#
loop_
_entity_poly.entity_id
_entity_poly.type
_entity_poly.pdbx_seq_one_letter_code
_entity_poly.pdbx_strand_id
1 'polypeptide(L)'
;MFDRIRVFDFGTVAITGIIVFFLVFLGWIIAGQILRPMLFPTVKESLEPTYASTYRLVPTIVCLAIIYGPFLAGLWWSWNKLALLMIESDGEWVARNSFYVALLRIPPTQPRQLETCFHREFYEDSGKDYYYTGDLRILVPGRPDAAIRATCDEQPDGEPDFFTKFGYGTDTVMLEGPQGGRMTPLHTWGASGPVFIAERSPIASESATEN
;
A
#
# COMPACT_ATOMS: atom_id res chain seq x y z
N MET A 1 3.89 -20.16 10.23
CA MET A 1 4.65 -19.16 11.00
C MET A 1 4.20 -17.82 10.47
N PHE A 2 3.37 -17.09 11.22
CA PHE A 2 2.72 -15.90 10.69
C PHE A 2 3.70 -14.73 10.70
N ASP A 3 4.16 -14.35 9.51
CA ASP A 3 4.65 -13.02 9.19
C ASP A 3 3.59 -12.04 9.72
N ARG A 4 3.90 -11.32 10.81
CA ARG A 4 2.88 -10.47 11.44
C ARG A 4 2.69 -9.26 10.55
N ILE A 5 1.64 -9.28 9.73
CA ILE A 5 1.12 -8.08 9.07
C ILE A 5 0.92 -7.04 10.17
N ARG A 6 1.61 -5.91 10.07
CA ARG A 6 1.52 -4.82 11.05
C ARG A 6 0.58 -3.72 10.59
N VAL A 7 0.47 -3.52 9.28
CA VAL A 7 -0.45 -2.57 8.66
C VAL A 7 -1.08 -3.20 7.43
N PHE A 8 -2.38 -2.97 7.30
CA PHE A 8 -3.21 -3.47 6.22
C PHE A 8 -4.10 -2.35 5.72
N ASP A 9 -3.87 -1.89 4.49
CA ASP A 9 -4.72 -0.91 3.82
C ASP A 9 -5.91 -1.63 3.19
N PHE A 10 -6.98 -1.76 3.97
CA PHE A 10 -8.20 -2.43 3.53
C PHE A 10 -8.82 -1.74 2.30
N GLY A 11 -8.73 -0.41 2.22
CA GLY A 11 -9.30 0.35 1.09
C GLY A 11 -8.63 -0.05 -0.22
N THR A 12 -7.30 -0.03 -0.25
CA THR A 12 -6.54 -0.42 -1.46
C THR A 12 -6.79 -1.88 -1.83
N VAL A 13 -6.86 -2.80 -0.86
CA VAL A 13 -7.16 -4.22 -1.12
C VAL A 13 -8.57 -4.41 -1.66
N ALA A 14 -9.58 -3.78 -1.06
CA ALA A 14 -10.97 -3.87 -1.50
C ALA A 14 -11.16 -3.32 -2.91
N ILE A 15 -10.62 -2.13 -3.20
CA ILE A 15 -10.65 -1.52 -4.55
C ILE A 15 -9.98 -2.45 -5.57
N THR A 16 -8.84 -3.04 -5.21
CA THR A 16 -8.14 -4.00 -6.07
C THR A 16 -9.02 -5.22 -6.36
N GLY A 17 -9.66 -5.79 -5.34
CA GLY A 17 -10.56 -6.94 -5.49
C GLY A 17 -11.73 -6.64 -6.43
N ILE A 18 -12.34 -5.45 -6.30
CA ILE A 18 -13.40 -4.97 -7.20
C ILE A 18 -12.90 -4.89 -8.65
N ILE A 19 -11.74 -4.27 -8.87
CA ILE A 19 -11.14 -4.14 -10.20
C ILE A 19 -10.90 -5.52 -10.82
N VAL A 20 -10.28 -6.43 -10.09
CA VAL A 20 -9.98 -7.79 -10.57
C VAL A 20 -11.26 -8.56 -10.86
N PHE A 21 -12.28 -8.46 -9.98
CA PHE A 21 -13.57 -9.11 -10.18
C PHE A 21 -14.21 -8.67 -11.50
N PHE A 22 -14.34 -7.36 -11.72
CA PHE A 22 -14.91 -6.85 -12.97
C PHE A 22 -14.04 -7.18 -14.18
N LEU A 23 -12.72 -7.11 -14.05
CA LEU A 23 -11.80 -7.45 -15.14
C LEU A 23 -11.98 -8.91 -15.58
N VAL A 24 -12.06 -9.86 -14.64
CA VAL A 24 -12.27 -11.28 -14.94
C VAL A 24 -13.69 -11.54 -15.46
N PHE A 25 -14.71 -11.03 -14.77
CA PHE A 25 -16.12 -11.27 -15.12
C PHE A 25 -16.48 -10.64 -16.47
N LEU A 26 -16.17 -9.36 -16.66
CA LEU A 26 -16.42 -8.66 -17.92
C LEU A 26 -15.51 -9.19 -19.02
N GLY A 27 -14.25 -9.51 -18.70
CA GLY A 27 -13.31 -10.12 -19.63
C GLY A 27 -13.81 -11.45 -20.18
N TRP A 28 -14.41 -12.27 -19.31
CA TRP A 28 -15.05 -13.53 -19.72
C TRP A 28 -16.24 -13.30 -20.67
N ILE A 29 -17.12 -12.33 -20.38
CA ILE A 29 -18.24 -11.99 -21.25
C ILE A 29 -17.73 -11.48 -22.61
N ILE A 30 -16.78 -10.54 -22.61
CA ILE A 30 -16.19 -9.99 -23.83
C ILE A 30 -15.53 -11.09 -24.66
N ALA A 31 -14.72 -11.95 -24.04
CA ALA A 31 -14.04 -13.03 -24.73
C ALA A 31 -15.03 -14.04 -25.32
N GLY A 32 -16.00 -14.50 -24.53
CA GLY A 32 -16.93 -15.56 -24.92
C GLY A 32 -18.05 -15.13 -25.86
N GLN A 33 -18.62 -13.93 -25.65
CA GLN A 33 -19.84 -13.48 -26.33
C GLN A 33 -19.57 -12.45 -27.45
N ILE A 34 -18.42 -11.78 -27.44
CA ILE A 34 -18.09 -10.73 -28.42
C ILE A 34 -16.91 -11.16 -29.30
N LEU A 35 -15.73 -11.36 -28.71
CA LEU A 35 -14.50 -11.62 -29.47
C LEU A 35 -14.52 -13.00 -30.12
N ARG A 36 -14.94 -14.06 -29.40
CA ARG A 36 -14.98 -15.41 -29.94
C ARG A 36 -15.92 -15.53 -31.16
N PRO A 37 -17.18 -15.06 -31.14
CA PRO A 37 -18.03 -15.11 -32.33
C PRO A 37 -17.52 -14.22 -33.48
N MET A 38 -16.85 -13.11 -33.19
CA MET A 38 -16.26 -12.25 -34.23
C MET A 38 -15.01 -12.84 -34.89
N LEU A 39 -14.13 -13.50 -34.13
CA LEU A 39 -12.84 -14.01 -34.62
C LEU A 39 -12.91 -15.48 -35.06
N PHE A 40 -13.74 -16.28 -34.40
CA PHE A 40 -13.90 -17.72 -34.62
C PHE A 40 -15.40 -18.12 -34.59
N PRO A 41 -16.21 -17.61 -35.54
CA PRO A 41 -17.64 -17.91 -35.60
C PRO A 41 -17.89 -19.40 -35.87
N THR A 42 -18.93 -19.94 -35.24
CA THR A 42 -19.53 -21.22 -35.64
C THR A 42 -20.31 -21.09 -36.94
N VAL A 43 -20.63 -22.23 -37.57
CA VAL A 43 -21.47 -22.28 -38.79
C VAL A 43 -22.81 -21.55 -38.61
N LYS A 44 -23.41 -21.62 -37.42
CA LYS A 44 -24.66 -20.91 -37.11
C LYS A 44 -24.45 -19.40 -36.99
N GLU A 45 -23.41 -18.98 -36.27
CA GLU A 45 -23.08 -17.57 -36.04
C GLU A 45 -22.61 -16.88 -37.35
N SER A 46 -21.94 -17.60 -38.25
CA SER A 46 -21.53 -17.08 -39.56
C SER A 46 -22.70 -16.76 -40.51
N LEU A 47 -23.87 -17.35 -40.25
CA LEU A 47 -25.10 -17.10 -41.01
C LEU A 47 -25.90 -15.92 -40.42
N GLU A 48 -25.55 -15.46 -39.22
CA GLU A 48 -26.20 -14.32 -38.60
C GLU A 48 -25.64 -13.00 -39.14
N PRO A 49 -26.51 -12.10 -39.67
CA PRO A 49 -26.08 -10.83 -40.26
C PRO A 49 -25.43 -9.88 -39.22
N THR A 50 -25.61 -10.14 -37.92
CA THR A 50 -25.01 -9.38 -36.82
C THR A 50 -23.49 -9.54 -36.74
N TYR A 51 -22.96 -10.71 -37.13
CA TYR A 51 -21.54 -11.07 -37.06
C TYR A 51 -20.85 -11.10 -38.43
N ALA A 52 -21.62 -11.03 -39.51
CA ALA A 52 -21.15 -11.16 -40.89
C ALA A 52 -20.29 -9.99 -41.41
N SER A 53 -19.95 -8.99 -40.57
CA SER A 53 -19.37 -7.75 -41.08
C SER A 53 -18.13 -7.25 -40.32
N THR A 54 -16.98 -7.39 -40.96
CA THR A 54 -15.67 -6.89 -40.54
C THR A 54 -15.66 -5.37 -40.28
N TYR A 55 -16.58 -4.59 -40.87
CA TYR A 55 -16.67 -3.13 -40.66
C TYR A 55 -17.03 -2.70 -39.23
N ARG A 56 -17.56 -3.62 -38.39
CA ARG A 56 -17.89 -3.34 -36.98
C ARG A 56 -16.72 -3.55 -36.03
N LEU A 57 -15.64 -4.18 -36.49
CA LEU A 57 -14.50 -4.54 -35.65
C LEU A 57 -13.85 -3.31 -35.00
N VAL A 58 -13.61 -2.24 -35.78
CA VAL A 58 -12.97 -1.02 -35.27
C VAL A 58 -13.84 -0.32 -34.21
N PRO A 59 -15.13 -0.02 -34.45
CA PRO A 59 -16.02 0.49 -33.40
C PRO A 59 -16.09 -0.40 -32.16
N THR A 60 -16.17 -1.72 -32.34
CA THR A 60 -16.22 -2.67 -31.22
C THR A 60 -14.93 -2.60 -30.39
N ILE A 61 -13.75 -2.59 -31.01
CA ILE A 61 -12.46 -2.47 -30.30
C ILE A 61 -12.40 -1.15 -29.52
N VAL A 62 -12.84 -0.04 -30.12
CA VAL A 62 -12.87 1.27 -29.43
C VAL A 62 -13.80 1.23 -28.21
N CYS A 63 -15.00 0.68 -28.35
CA CYS A 63 -15.92 0.51 -27.21
C CYS A 63 -15.32 -0.39 -26.13
N LEU A 64 -14.67 -1.49 -26.51
CA LEU A 64 -14.00 -2.38 -25.55
C LEU A 64 -12.86 -1.66 -24.83
N ALA A 65 -12.06 -0.85 -25.53
CA ALA A 65 -10.99 -0.08 -24.91
C ALA A 65 -11.51 0.96 -23.90
N ILE A 66 -12.64 1.62 -24.20
CA ILE A 66 -13.26 2.59 -23.28
C ILE A 66 -13.80 1.90 -22.02
N ILE A 67 -14.42 0.74 -22.18
CA ILE A 67 -15.01 0.01 -21.05
C ILE A 67 -13.92 -0.69 -20.23
N TYR A 68 -12.93 -1.31 -20.88
CA TYR A 68 -11.94 -2.16 -20.24
C TYR A 68 -10.67 -1.41 -19.81
N GLY A 69 -10.34 -0.31 -20.49
CA GLY A 69 -9.18 0.54 -20.22
C GLY A 69 -9.09 1.03 -18.76
N PRO A 70 -10.17 1.53 -18.15
CA PRO A 70 -10.16 1.94 -16.75
C PRO A 70 -9.78 0.80 -15.78
N PHE A 71 -10.19 -0.44 -16.05
CA PHE A 71 -9.83 -1.59 -15.22
C PHE A 71 -8.36 -1.97 -15.37
N LEU A 72 -7.81 -1.89 -16.59
CA LEU A 72 -6.37 -2.11 -16.81
C LEU A 72 -5.52 -1.02 -16.15
N ALA A 73 -5.95 0.26 -16.25
CA ALA A 73 -5.31 1.37 -15.57
C ALA A 73 -5.39 1.22 -14.04
N GLY A 74 -6.55 0.81 -13.52
CA GLY A 74 -6.74 0.51 -12.11
C GLY A 74 -5.88 -0.66 -11.63
N LEU A 75 -5.73 -1.71 -12.44
CA LEU A 75 -4.85 -2.84 -12.14
C LEU A 75 -3.38 -2.40 -12.11
N TRP A 76 -2.96 -1.59 -13.08
CA TRP A 76 -1.62 -1.01 -13.09
C TRP A 76 -1.37 -0.12 -11.86
N TRP A 77 -2.33 0.72 -11.49
CA TRP A 77 -2.25 1.53 -10.28
C TRP A 77 -2.10 0.65 -9.04
N SER A 78 -2.96 -0.35 -8.88
CA SER A 78 -2.93 -1.29 -7.75
C SER A 78 -1.62 -2.07 -7.68
N TRP A 79 -1.07 -2.47 -8.82
CA TRP A 79 0.21 -3.18 -8.90
C TRP A 79 1.36 -2.37 -8.30
N ASN A 80 1.33 -1.05 -8.46
CA ASN A 80 2.36 -0.13 -7.99
C ASN A 80 2.05 0.51 -6.63
N LYS A 81 0.89 0.20 -6.02
CA LYS A 81 0.45 0.79 -4.75
C LYS A 81 0.77 -0.14 -3.58
N LEU A 82 1.36 0.42 -2.52
CA LEU A 82 1.56 -0.30 -1.26
C LEU A 82 0.21 -0.53 -0.56
N ALA A 83 -0.01 -1.74 -0.09
CA ALA A 83 -1.23 -2.13 0.61
C ALA A 83 -0.96 -2.87 1.93
N LEU A 84 0.23 -3.44 2.09
CA LEU A 84 0.61 -4.27 3.24
C LEU A 84 1.99 -3.85 3.72
N LEU A 85 2.16 -3.71 5.04
CA LEU A 85 3.46 -3.64 5.68
C LEU A 85 3.61 -4.82 6.63
N MET A 86 4.68 -5.59 6.42
CA MET A 86 4.97 -6.80 7.16
C MET A 86 6.39 -6.72 7.71
N ILE A 87 6.56 -7.22 8.94
CA ILE A 87 7.86 -7.37 9.57
C ILE A 87 8.12 -8.87 9.62
N GLU A 88 9.10 -9.31 8.85
CA GLU A 88 9.52 -10.70 8.75
C GLU A 88 10.25 -11.15 10.02
N SER A 89 10.43 -12.46 10.19
CA SER A 89 11.04 -13.02 11.41
C SER A 89 12.50 -12.63 11.64
N ASP A 90 13.21 -12.27 10.58
CA ASP A 90 14.59 -11.76 10.63
C ASP A 90 14.66 -10.23 10.89
N GLY A 91 13.50 -9.56 11.00
CA GLY A 91 13.39 -8.12 11.16
C GLY A 91 13.44 -7.35 9.83
N GLU A 92 13.45 -8.02 8.67
CA GLU A 92 13.26 -7.36 7.39
C GLU A 92 11.84 -6.76 7.33
N TRP A 93 11.74 -5.52 6.90
CA TRP A 93 10.45 -4.92 6.60
C TRP A 93 10.16 -5.06 5.13
N VAL A 94 9.01 -5.63 4.83
CA VAL A 94 8.57 -5.85 3.46
C VAL A 94 7.23 -5.16 3.27
N ALA A 95 7.22 -4.14 2.41
CA ALA A 95 5.99 -3.49 1.98
C ALA A 95 5.55 -4.10 0.64
N ARG A 96 4.32 -4.60 0.60
CA ARG A 96 3.75 -5.34 -0.53
C ARG A 96 2.53 -4.63 -1.08
N ASN A 97 2.23 -4.88 -2.35
CA ASN A 97 0.95 -4.49 -2.95
C ASN A 97 -0.17 -5.48 -2.58
N SER A 98 -1.40 -5.22 -3.08
CA SER A 98 -2.57 -6.07 -2.87
C SER A 98 -2.45 -7.48 -3.44
N PHE A 99 -1.51 -7.72 -4.36
CA PHE A 99 -1.19 -9.03 -4.95
C PHE A 99 -0.07 -9.75 -4.20
N TYR A 100 0.32 -9.25 -3.02
CA TYR A 100 1.41 -9.79 -2.20
C TYR A 100 2.81 -9.70 -2.85
N VAL A 101 2.96 -8.91 -3.92
CA VAL A 101 4.25 -8.63 -4.56
C VAL A 101 4.99 -7.58 -3.73
N ALA A 102 6.25 -7.87 -3.39
CA ALA A 102 7.10 -6.94 -2.64
C ALA A 102 7.51 -5.75 -3.51
N LEU A 103 7.19 -4.54 -3.06
CA LEU A 103 7.56 -3.28 -3.71
C LEU A 103 8.71 -2.58 -2.99
N LEU A 104 8.82 -2.77 -1.67
CA LEU A 104 9.92 -2.24 -0.86
C LEU A 104 10.40 -3.30 0.12
N ARG A 105 11.73 -3.40 0.25
CA ARG A 105 12.42 -4.22 1.24
C ARG A 105 13.43 -3.36 2.00
N ILE A 106 13.39 -3.45 3.32
CA ILE A 106 14.29 -2.73 4.21
C ILE A 106 14.93 -3.76 5.17
N PRO A 107 16.19 -4.16 4.90
CA PRO A 107 16.92 -5.13 5.73
C PRO A 107 17.00 -4.65 7.17
N PRO A 108 17.02 -5.52 8.20
CA PRO A 108 16.95 -5.14 9.62
C PRO A 108 18.02 -4.12 10.05
N THR A 109 19.20 -4.16 9.45
CA THR A 109 20.34 -3.27 9.75
C THR A 109 20.22 -1.87 9.13
N GLN A 110 19.32 -1.67 8.18
CA GLN A 110 19.19 -0.38 7.50
C GLN A 110 18.47 0.63 8.40
N PRO A 111 19.03 1.84 8.62
CA PRO A 111 18.35 2.89 9.37
C PRO A 111 17.04 3.31 8.70
N ARG A 112 15.99 3.54 9.50
CA ARG A 112 14.67 4.00 9.05
C ARG A 112 13.94 4.80 10.12
N GLN A 113 12.92 5.53 9.72
CA GLN A 113 11.96 6.19 10.59
C GLN A 113 10.53 5.91 10.10
N LEU A 114 9.58 5.99 11.02
CA LEU A 114 8.17 6.05 10.72
C LEU A 114 7.65 7.43 11.02
N GLU A 115 6.80 7.96 10.15
CA GLU A 115 6.00 9.15 10.40
C GLU A 115 4.52 8.79 10.24
N THR A 116 3.73 9.04 11.28
CA THR A 116 2.28 8.83 11.27
C THR A 116 1.56 10.17 11.17
N CYS A 117 0.79 10.36 10.12
CA CYS A 117 -0.10 11.50 9.91
C CYS A 117 -1.55 11.03 10.12
N PHE A 118 -1.92 10.75 11.37
CA PHE A 118 -3.24 10.25 11.69
C PHE A 118 -4.18 11.35 12.15
N HIS A 119 -5.44 11.20 11.77
CA HIS A 119 -6.55 12.03 12.21
C HIS A 119 -7.52 11.17 13.00
N ARG A 120 -8.02 11.73 14.10
CA ARG A 120 -9.02 11.10 14.95
C ARG A 120 -10.40 11.25 14.31
N GLU A 121 -11.10 10.14 14.14
CA GLU A 121 -12.44 10.05 13.57
C GLU A 121 -13.38 9.34 14.56
N PHE A 122 -14.68 9.61 14.47
CA PHE A 122 -15.72 9.01 15.31
C PHE A 122 -16.30 7.76 14.64
N TYR A 123 -16.52 6.69 15.40
CA TYR A 123 -17.25 5.54 14.86
C TYR A 123 -18.76 5.82 14.92
N GLU A 124 -19.40 5.96 13.76
CA GLU A 124 -20.85 6.20 13.71
C GLU A 124 -21.68 4.98 14.19
N ASP A 125 -21.18 3.76 13.95
CA ASP A 125 -21.96 2.51 14.11
C ASP A 125 -21.34 1.48 15.06
N SER A 126 -20.20 1.77 15.68
CA SER A 126 -19.49 0.83 16.54
C SER A 126 -19.61 1.29 18.01
N GLY A 127 -19.78 0.38 18.95
CA GLY A 127 -19.78 0.70 20.39
C GLY A 127 -18.43 1.18 20.96
N LYS A 128 -17.49 1.58 20.09
CA LYS A 128 -16.25 2.30 20.42
C LYS A 128 -16.44 3.75 20.03
N ASP A 129 -15.88 4.68 20.80
CA ASP A 129 -16.13 6.10 20.55
C ASP A 129 -15.29 6.66 19.37
N TYR A 130 -14.01 6.27 19.22
CA TYR A 130 -13.14 6.86 18.20
C TYR A 130 -12.12 5.88 17.60
N TYR A 131 -11.61 6.22 16.41
CA TYR A 131 -10.45 5.59 15.78
C TYR A 131 -9.52 6.63 15.14
N TYR A 132 -8.34 6.18 14.75
CA TYR A 132 -7.36 6.98 14.03
C TYR A 132 -7.16 6.41 12.63
N THR A 133 -7.22 7.26 11.61
CA THR A 133 -6.90 6.91 10.23
C THR A 133 -5.98 7.94 9.62
N GLY A 134 -5.14 7.50 8.69
CA GLY A 134 -4.32 8.40 7.89
C GLY A 134 -3.17 7.67 7.24
N ASP A 135 -2.13 8.42 6.91
CA ASP A 135 -0.96 7.89 6.23
C ASP A 135 0.14 7.51 7.23
N LEU A 136 0.63 6.29 7.10
CA LEU A 136 1.92 5.89 7.62
C LEU A 136 2.96 6.07 6.53
N ARG A 137 4.02 6.81 6.83
CA ARG A 137 5.17 6.98 5.95
C ARG A 137 6.39 6.29 6.52
N ILE A 138 7.08 5.57 5.65
CA ILE A 138 8.34 4.91 5.94
C ILE A 138 9.44 5.74 5.31
N LEU A 139 10.26 6.36 6.15
CA LEU A 139 11.35 7.22 5.75
C LEU A 139 12.65 6.43 5.84
N VAL A 140 13.35 6.27 4.72
CA VAL A 140 14.63 5.56 4.66
C VAL A 140 15.67 6.53 4.09
N PRO A 141 16.78 6.80 4.80
CA PRO A 141 17.80 7.73 4.32
C PRO A 141 18.26 7.39 2.90
N GLY A 142 18.22 8.39 2.01
CA GLY A 142 18.64 8.24 0.61
C GLY A 142 17.65 7.53 -0.31
N ARG A 143 16.41 7.27 0.13
CA ARG A 143 15.34 6.70 -0.69
C ARG A 143 14.09 7.59 -0.66
N PRO A 144 13.24 7.53 -1.71
CA PRO A 144 11.95 8.20 -1.66
C PRO A 144 11.05 7.58 -0.59
N ASP A 145 10.23 8.42 0.02
CA ASP A 145 9.28 8.02 1.05
C ASP A 145 8.26 7.02 0.51
N ALA A 146 7.92 6.04 1.33
CA ALA A 146 6.87 5.07 1.03
C ALA A 146 5.68 5.30 1.96
N ALA A 147 4.49 5.49 1.38
CA ALA A 147 3.27 5.76 2.13
C ALA A 147 2.27 4.58 2.02
N ILE A 148 1.70 4.20 3.15
CA ILE A 148 0.62 3.21 3.27
C ILE A 148 -0.47 3.77 4.17
N ARG A 149 -1.74 3.63 3.76
CA ARG A 149 -2.85 4.06 4.61
C ARG A 149 -3.02 3.06 5.75
N ALA A 150 -3.19 3.57 6.96
CA ALA A 150 -3.38 2.76 8.16
C ALA A 150 -4.59 3.26 8.94
N THR A 151 -5.25 2.31 9.60
CA THR A 151 -6.29 2.57 10.59
C THR A 151 -5.89 1.88 11.89
N CYS A 152 -6.03 2.59 13.00
CA CYS A 152 -5.68 2.11 14.33
C CYS A 152 -6.75 2.50 15.33
N ASP A 153 -6.88 1.69 16.38
CA ASP A 153 -7.84 1.97 17.44
C ASP A 153 -7.25 3.02 18.38
N GLU A 154 -8.14 3.78 19.03
CA GLU A 154 -7.76 4.66 20.13
C GLU A 154 -7.45 3.84 21.40
N GLN A 155 -6.36 4.19 22.08
CA GLN A 155 -6.01 3.67 23.39
C GLN A 155 -6.73 4.45 24.52
N PRO A 156 -6.77 3.92 25.76
CA PRO A 156 -7.41 4.60 26.89
C PRO A 156 -6.84 5.98 27.23
N ASP A 157 -5.61 6.27 26.83
CA ASP A 157 -4.95 7.58 26.98
C ASP A 157 -5.27 8.56 25.83
N GLY A 158 -6.07 8.14 24.85
CA GLY A 158 -6.46 8.92 23.68
C GLY A 158 -5.48 8.82 22.52
N GLU A 159 -4.39 8.06 22.64
CA GLU A 159 -3.36 7.94 21.60
C GLU A 159 -3.67 6.79 20.62
N PRO A 160 -3.18 6.84 19.37
CA PRO A 160 -3.36 5.74 18.42
C PRO A 160 -2.56 4.51 18.87
N ASP A 161 -3.18 3.33 18.80
CA ASP A 161 -2.53 2.10 19.25
C ASP A 161 -1.38 1.58 18.37
N PHE A 162 -1.10 2.32 17.30
CA PHE A 162 -0.08 2.06 16.31
C PHE A 162 1.32 1.87 16.92
N PHE A 163 1.83 2.83 17.69
CA PHE A 163 3.22 2.80 18.16
C PHE A 163 3.47 1.61 19.11
N THR A 164 2.53 1.33 20.01
CA THR A 164 2.60 0.17 20.91
C THR A 164 2.53 -1.14 20.13
N LYS A 165 1.67 -1.26 19.10
CA LYS A 165 1.61 -2.46 18.23
C LYS A 165 2.94 -2.72 17.51
N PHE A 166 3.66 -1.67 17.16
CA PHE A 166 5.00 -1.75 16.58
C PHE A 166 6.11 -1.95 17.62
N GLY A 167 5.81 -1.93 18.91
CA GLY A 167 6.79 -2.15 19.97
C GLY A 167 7.66 -0.93 20.30
N TYR A 168 7.21 0.27 19.91
CA TYR A 168 7.78 1.50 20.47
C TYR A 168 7.31 1.65 21.92
N GLY A 169 8.25 1.96 22.82
CA GLY A 169 7.93 2.22 24.22
C GLY A 169 7.10 3.49 24.37
N THR A 170 6.31 3.56 25.45
CA THR A 170 5.49 4.74 25.79
C THR A 170 6.34 5.98 26.09
N ASP A 171 7.61 5.79 26.42
CA ASP A 171 8.64 6.80 26.67
C ASP A 171 9.38 7.25 25.39
N THR A 172 9.05 6.67 24.23
CA THR A 172 9.67 7.07 22.96
C THR A 172 9.29 8.51 22.64
N VAL A 173 10.28 9.40 22.62
CA VAL A 173 10.08 10.80 22.23
C VAL A 173 9.85 10.85 20.72
N MET A 174 8.62 11.18 20.33
CA MET A 174 8.26 11.43 18.93
C MET A 174 8.48 12.90 18.61
N LEU A 175 9.09 13.18 17.46
CA LEU A 175 9.29 14.53 16.94
C LEU A 175 8.27 14.82 15.85
N GLU A 176 8.09 16.09 15.51
CA GLU A 176 7.34 16.44 14.31
C GLU A 176 8.15 16.05 13.07
N GLY A 177 7.52 15.30 12.18
CA GLY A 177 8.12 14.85 10.92
C GLY A 177 7.95 15.87 9.79
N PRO A 178 8.57 15.60 8.62
CA PRO A 178 8.52 16.50 7.46
C PRO A 178 7.13 16.71 6.87
N GLN A 179 6.15 15.87 7.22
CA GLN A 179 4.76 15.97 6.77
C GLN A 179 3.82 16.47 7.89
N GLY A 180 4.37 16.98 8.99
CA GLY A 180 3.62 17.42 10.17
C GLY A 180 3.05 16.27 11.01
N GLY A 181 3.49 15.02 10.76
CA GLY A 181 3.10 13.85 11.52
C GLY A 181 3.98 13.61 12.74
N ARG A 182 3.64 12.59 13.54
CA ARG A 182 4.50 12.12 14.63
C ARG A 182 5.54 11.16 14.09
N MET A 183 6.81 11.50 14.23
CA MET A 183 7.93 10.78 13.68
C MET A 183 8.78 10.11 14.76
N THR A 184 9.12 8.85 14.53
CA THR A 184 10.02 8.08 15.39
C THR A 184 11.47 8.56 15.23
N PRO A 185 12.31 8.46 16.28
CA PRO A 185 13.76 8.59 16.12
C PRO A 185 14.30 7.57 15.11
N LEU A 186 15.46 7.88 14.52
CA LEU A 186 16.14 6.97 13.60
C LEU A 186 16.47 5.65 14.30
N HIS A 187 16.04 4.55 13.69
CA HIS A 187 16.21 3.22 14.29
C HIS A 187 16.49 2.14 13.26
N THR A 188 17.02 1.03 13.75
CA THR A 188 17.09 -0.26 13.06
C THR A 188 16.10 -1.24 13.69
N TRP A 189 16.01 -2.46 13.16
CA TRP A 189 15.11 -3.47 13.70
C TRP A 189 15.88 -4.67 14.26
N GLY A 190 15.68 -4.94 15.55
CA GLY A 190 16.22 -6.11 16.24
C GLY A 190 15.16 -7.20 16.43
N ALA A 191 15.56 -8.29 17.10
CA ALA A 191 14.69 -9.44 17.35
C ALA A 191 13.44 -9.10 18.21
N SER A 192 13.53 -8.06 19.06
CA SER A 192 12.48 -7.65 19.99
C SER A 192 11.74 -6.37 19.59
N GLY A 193 12.15 -5.69 18.51
CA GLY A 193 11.55 -4.42 18.10
C GLY A 193 12.58 -3.37 17.64
N PRO A 194 12.22 -2.07 17.69
CA PRO A 194 13.09 -0.99 17.23
C PRO A 194 14.33 -0.83 18.11
N VAL A 195 15.48 -0.59 17.48
CA VAL A 195 16.75 -0.28 18.15
C VAL A 195 17.19 1.11 17.70
N PHE A 196 17.08 2.09 18.59
CA PHE A 196 17.37 3.49 18.30
C PHE A 196 18.86 3.72 18.11
N ILE A 197 19.19 4.50 17.08
CA ILE A 197 20.56 4.91 16.79
C ILE A 197 20.81 6.22 17.54
N ALA A 198 21.76 6.23 18.47
CA ALA A 198 22.22 7.47 19.06
C ALA A 198 22.78 8.36 17.95
N GLU A 199 22.18 9.53 17.72
CA GLU A 199 22.78 10.55 16.87
C GLU A 199 24.18 10.85 17.41
N ARG A 200 25.22 10.56 16.63
CA ARG A 200 26.50 11.19 16.88
C ARG A 200 26.28 12.66 16.59
N SER A 201 26.25 13.51 17.63
CA SER A 201 26.48 14.94 17.45
C SER A 201 27.64 15.12 16.49
N PRO A 202 27.57 16.05 15.53
CA PRO A 202 28.76 16.42 14.78
C PRO A 202 29.80 16.79 15.82
N ILE A 203 30.87 15.98 15.88
CA ILE A 203 32.02 16.22 16.74
C ILE A 203 32.43 17.65 16.42
N ALA A 204 32.41 18.50 17.45
CA ALA A 204 32.97 19.84 17.39
C ALA A 204 34.33 19.71 16.71
N SER A 205 34.47 20.31 15.53
CA SER A 205 35.68 20.25 14.75
C SER A 205 36.85 20.64 15.64
N GLU A 206 37.73 19.67 15.89
CA GLU A 206 39.09 19.90 16.35
C GLU A 206 39.78 20.80 15.32
N SER A 207 39.79 22.10 15.58
CA SER A 207 40.82 23.03 15.10
C SER A 207 40.75 24.32 15.90
N ALA A 208 40.98 24.19 17.22
CA ALA A 208 41.34 25.31 18.08
C ALA A 208 42.60 24.93 18.87
N THR A 209 43.65 24.52 18.16
CA THR A 209 45.04 24.53 18.62
C THR A 209 45.92 24.27 17.41
N GLU A 210 46.54 25.32 16.88
CA GLU A 210 47.97 25.33 16.53
C GLU A 210 48.38 26.78 16.21
N ASN A 211 49.18 27.32 17.14
CA ASN A 211 50.13 28.44 17.13
C ASN A 211 50.13 29.47 15.98
#